data_AF-A0A0D6Z8S3-F1
#
_entry.id   AF-A0A0D6Z8S3-F1
#
_cell.length_a   1.000
_cell.length_b   1.000
_cell.length_c   1.000
_cell.angle_alpha   90.00
_cell.angle_beta   90.00
_cell.angle_gamma   90.00
#
_symmetry.space_group_name_H-M   'P 1'
#
loop_
_entity.id
_entity.type
_entity.pdbx_description
1 polymer ?
#
loop_
_entity_poly.entity_id
_entity_poly.type
_entity_poly.pdbx_seq_one_letter_code
_entity_poly.pdbx_strand_id
1 'polypeptide(L)'
;MIRLQKIKMIFIRAIRSPVLLILLSESIVLGLLYKYGFRITYGPDLEASWDAISAIGQWAGVFVGFLIPIAAVYLQSKLDKSREDIGESNTALLEEFESFKNEYEDKLKRLSSHFDGQGNLVIDGGKFEEHKKEKRSIEELKNEAHKFVNISMVTKTKRVADHLGITPEEAFDILEELLRHDGLISAGGIVRKDNMDTLVWTKKS
;
A
#
# COMPACT_ATOMS: atom_id res chain seq x y z
N MET A 1 -1.01 12.59 48.23
CA MET A 1 -0.96 11.52 47.20
C MET A 1 -0.91 12.04 45.76
N ILE A 2 -1.76 12.98 45.34
CA ILE A 2 -1.88 13.43 43.93
C ILE A 2 -0.57 14.00 43.34
N ARG A 3 0.25 14.71 44.12
CA ARG A 3 1.54 15.26 43.65
C ARG A 3 2.59 14.18 43.34
N LEU A 4 2.61 13.09 44.11
CA LEU A 4 3.58 12.01 43.94
C LEU A 4 3.29 11.19 42.67
N GLN A 5 2.01 10.98 42.35
CA GLN A 5 1.59 10.29 41.13
C GLN A 5 1.90 11.10 39.86
N LYS A 6 1.74 12.44 39.91
CA LYS A 6 2.13 13.31 38.81
C LYS A 6 3.63 13.27 38.52
N ILE A 7 4.46 13.28 39.57
CA ILE A 7 5.93 13.17 39.42
C ILE A 7 6.33 11.81 38.83
N LYS A 8 5.73 10.71 39.28
CA LYS A 8 5.96 9.37 38.70
C LYS A 8 5.60 9.30 37.21
N MET A 9 4.45 9.86 36.82
CA MET A 9 4.05 9.88 35.40
C MET A 9 5.00 10.68 34.52
N ILE A 10 5.48 11.83 35.00
CA ILE A 10 6.46 12.65 34.27
C ILE A 10 7.78 11.90 34.13
N PHE A 11 8.24 11.24 35.19
CA PHE A 11 9.47 10.44 35.19
C PHE A 11 9.42 9.27 34.21
N ILE A 12 8.32 8.51 34.19
CA ILE A 12 8.12 7.39 33.24
C ILE A 12 8.08 7.90 31.81
N ARG A 13 7.45 9.05 31.57
CA ARG A 13 7.35 9.67 30.24
C ARG A 13 8.70 10.22 29.76
N ALA A 14 9.51 10.74 30.68
CA ALA A 14 10.88 11.17 30.40
C ALA A 14 11.81 10.01 30.04
N ILE A 15 11.72 8.87 30.75
CA ILE A 15 12.51 7.66 30.44
C ILE A 15 12.11 7.02 29.11
N ARG A 16 10.85 7.18 28.67
CA ARG A 16 10.39 6.64 27.37
C ARG A 16 10.79 7.47 26.16
N SER A 17 11.17 8.74 26.35
CA SER A 17 11.56 9.61 25.23
C SER A 17 13.08 9.57 25.06
N PRO A 18 13.59 9.13 23.89
CA PRO A 18 15.03 9.07 23.65
C PRO A 18 15.69 10.46 23.72
N VAL A 19 14.98 11.51 23.30
CA VAL A 19 15.47 12.90 23.35
C VAL A 19 15.61 13.41 24.78
N LEU A 20 14.61 13.15 25.64
CA LEU A 20 14.66 13.59 27.04
C LEU A 20 15.71 12.83 27.84
N LEU A 21 15.95 11.55 27.52
CA LEU A 21 17.02 10.76 28.12
C LEU A 21 18.41 11.35 27.79
N ILE A 22 18.65 11.72 26.53
CA ILE A 22 19.91 12.34 26.11
C ILE A 22 20.13 13.65 26.88
N LEU A 23 19.16 14.56 26.88
CA LEU A 23 19.25 15.84 27.59
C LEU A 23 19.47 15.68 29.11
N LEU A 24 18.80 14.69 29.71
CA LEU A 24 18.95 14.40 31.14
C LEU A 24 20.33 13.80 31.45
N SER A 25 20.85 12.92 30.58
CA SER A 25 22.19 12.35 30.71
C SER A 25 23.28 13.42 30.59
N GLU A 26 23.13 14.35 29.64
CA GLU A 26 24.06 15.47 29.45
C GLU A 26 24.05 16.42 30.66
N SER A 27 22.86 16.71 31.19
CA SER A 27 22.70 17.51 32.40
C SER A 27 23.37 16.85 33.63
N ILE A 28 23.30 15.52 33.75
CA ILE A 28 23.98 14.76 34.82
C ILE A 28 25.50 14.86 34.67
N VAL A 29 26.02 14.68 33.45
CA VAL A 29 27.46 14.77 33.17
C VAL A 29 27.99 16.17 33.47
N LEU A 30 27.29 17.22 33.03
CA LEU A 30 27.65 18.62 33.33
C LEU A 30 27.63 18.89 34.85
N GLY A 31 26.63 18.36 35.57
CA GLY A 31 26.55 18.48 37.02
C GLY A 31 27.69 17.76 37.76
N LEU A 32 28.11 16.58 37.27
CA LEU A 32 29.28 15.87 37.80
C LEU A 32 30.57 16.64 37.55
N LEU A 33 30.78 17.10 36.32
CA LEU A 33 31.93 17.92 35.95
C LEU A 33 32.01 19.16 36.84
N TYR A 34 30.89 19.85 37.06
CA TYR A 34 30.82 21.02 37.93
C TYR A 34 31.25 20.70 39.38
N LYS A 35 30.83 19.56 39.93
CA LYS A 35 31.27 19.11 41.26
C LYS A 35 32.78 18.85 41.33
N TYR A 36 33.38 18.36 40.25
CA TYR A 36 34.83 18.18 40.14
C TYR A 36 35.59 19.47 39.80
N GLY A 37 34.93 20.63 39.86
CA GLY A 37 35.55 21.93 39.67
C GLY A 37 35.58 22.40 38.22
N PHE A 38 34.92 21.69 37.30
CA PHE A 38 34.75 22.16 35.93
C PHE A 38 33.85 23.40 35.92
N ARG A 39 34.41 24.53 35.53
CA ARG A 39 33.67 25.78 35.32
C ARG A 39 33.66 26.06 33.83
N ILE A 40 32.48 26.34 33.27
CA ILE A 40 32.36 26.86 31.90
C ILE A 40 32.96 28.28 31.91
N THR A 41 34.28 28.35 31.79
CA THR A 41 35.05 29.60 31.80
C THR A 41 35.69 29.71 30.43
N TYR A 42 35.35 30.76 29.68
CA TYR A 42 36.12 31.13 28.49
C TYR A 42 37.38 31.85 28.98
N GLY A 43 38.39 31.07 29.35
CA GLY A 43 39.72 31.61 29.59
C GLY A 43 40.35 31.96 28.23
N PRO A 44 40.86 33.19 28.01
CA PRO A 44 41.57 33.53 26.78
C PRO A 44 42.84 32.67 26.56
N ASP A 45 43.29 31.96 27.59
CA ASP A 45 44.42 31.02 27.58
C ASP A 45 44.02 29.54 27.47
N LEU A 46 42.73 29.22 27.27
CA LEU A 46 42.32 27.85 26.91
C LEU A 46 42.72 27.58 25.46
N GLU A 47 43.95 27.14 25.26
CA GLU A 47 44.36 26.58 23.98
C GLU A 47 43.55 25.31 23.71
N ALA A 48 42.96 25.21 22.52
CA ALA A 48 42.25 24.03 22.09
C ALA A 48 43.24 22.85 22.04
N SER A 49 43.21 21.98 23.06
CA SER A 49 44.12 20.85 23.10
C SER A 49 43.72 19.84 22.03
N TRP A 50 44.59 19.67 21.05
CA TRP A 50 44.40 18.68 19.98
C TRP A 50 44.25 17.27 20.53
N ASP A 51 44.82 16.97 21.70
CA ASP A 51 44.62 15.70 22.41
C ASP A 51 43.18 15.52 22.89
N ALA A 52 42.52 16.55 23.42
CA ALA A 52 41.12 16.43 23.84
C ALA A 52 40.17 16.29 22.64
N ILE A 53 40.44 17.02 21.55
CA ILE A 53 39.69 16.92 20.29
C ILE A 53 39.87 15.51 19.70
N SER A 54 41.09 15.00 19.68
CA SER A 54 41.42 13.68 19.17
C SER A 54 40.80 12.58 20.02
N ALA A 55 40.74 12.74 21.35
CA ALA A 55 40.06 11.82 22.24
C ALA A 55 38.56 11.71 21.92
N ILE A 56 37.86 12.83 21.65
CA ILE A 56 36.46 12.81 21.21
C ILE A 56 36.32 12.08 19.86
N GLY A 57 37.23 12.33 18.92
CA GLY A 57 37.29 11.63 17.64
C GLY A 57 37.46 10.12 17.78
N GLN A 58 38.30 9.67 18.71
CA GLN A 58 38.48 8.24 19.00
C GLN A 58 37.20 7.59 19.53
N TRP A 59 36.49 8.26 20.45
CA TRP A 59 35.19 7.77 20.93
C TRP A 59 34.14 7.71 19.83
N ALA A 60 34.07 8.73 18.96
CA ALA A 60 33.19 8.72 17.80
C ALA A 60 33.50 7.54 16.85
N GLY A 61 34.78 7.25 16.62
CA GLY A 61 35.23 6.11 15.83
C GLY A 61 34.76 4.76 16.40
N VAL A 62 34.79 4.58 17.72
CA VAL A 62 34.30 3.36 18.39
C VAL A 62 32.79 3.18 18.17
N PHE A 63 32.00 4.24 18.29
CA PHE A 63 30.56 4.18 18.04
C PHE A 63 30.25 3.84 16.57
N VAL A 64 30.95 4.46 15.62
CA VAL A 64 30.79 4.17 14.19
C VAL A 64 31.17 2.71 13.88
N GLY A 65 32.27 2.21 14.46
CA GLY A 65 32.72 0.83 14.29
C GLY A 65 31.70 -0.20 14.79
N PHE A 66 30.95 0.10 15.85
CA PHE A 66 29.88 -0.76 16.36
C PHE A 66 28.58 -0.68 15.55
N LEU A 67 28.23 0.52 15.07
CA LEU A 67 26.97 0.74 14.34
C LEU A 67 26.98 0.16 12.92
N ILE A 68 28.14 0.15 12.25
CA ILE A 68 28.25 -0.35 10.86
C ILE A 68 27.83 -1.84 10.74
N PRO A 69 28.36 -2.79 11.54
CA PRO A 69 27.94 -4.19 11.47
C PRO A 69 26.43 -4.37 11.75
N ILE A 70 25.87 -3.64 12.71
CA ILE A 70 24.45 -3.73 13.05
C ILE A 70 23.59 -3.25 11.89
N ALA A 71 23.94 -2.12 11.29
CA ALA A 71 23.23 -1.59 10.13
C ALA A 71 23.32 -2.55 8.94
N ALA A 72 24.50 -3.15 8.71
CA ALA A 72 24.69 -4.14 7.65
C ALA A 72 23.81 -5.38 7.85
N VAL A 73 23.78 -5.96 9.06
CA VAL A 73 22.92 -7.11 9.39
C VAL A 73 21.44 -6.75 9.25
N TYR A 74 21.02 -5.57 9.70
CA TYR A 74 19.63 -5.11 9.57
C TYR A 74 19.21 -4.95 8.10
N LEU A 75 20.08 -4.33 7.28
CA LEU A 75 19.83 -4.16 5.86
C LEU A 75 19.76 -5.50 5.13
N GLN A 76 20.66 -6.44 5.43
CA GLN A 76 20.64 -7.80 4.88
C GLN A 76 19.34 -8.51 5.23
N SER A 77 18.95 -8.52 6.50
CA SER A 77 17.70 -9.14 6.95
C SER A 77 16.46 -8.56 6.25
N LYS A 78 16.44 -7.24 6.01
CA LYS A 78 15.33 -6.58 5.31
C LYS A 78 15.31 -6.92 3.81
N LEU A 79 16.48 -7.02 3.17
CA LEU A 79 16.62 -7.42 1.77
C LEU A 79 16.21 -8.88 1.56
N ASP A 80 16.60 -9.77 2.46
CA ASP A 80 16.27 -11.19 2.37
C ASP A 80 14.77 -11.43 2.49
N LYS A 81 14.10 -10.75 3.43
CA LYS A 81 12.63 -10.80 3.53
C LYS A 81 11.93 -10.31 2.27
N SER A 82 12.41 -9.21 1.67
CA SER A 82 11.85 -8.72 0.42
C SER A 82 12.08 -9.67 -0.76
N ARG A 83 13.19 -10.43 -0.76
CA ARG A 83 13.46 -11.45 -1.78
C ARG A 83 12.55 -12.66 -1.63
N GLU A 84 12.25 -13.06 -0.40
CA GLU A 84 11.29 -14.13 -0.09
C GLU A 84 9.89 -13.76 -0.62
N ASP A 85 9.40 -12.56 -0.30
CA ASP A 85 8.10 -12.05 -0.79
C ASP A 85 8.04 -11.99 -2.33
N ILE A 86 9.13 -11.58 -3.00
CA ILE A 86 9.22 -11.57 -4.47
C ILE A 86 9.23 -13.00 -5.03
N GLY A 87 9.92 -13.93 -4.36
CA GLY A 87 9.96 -15.33 -4.74
C GLY A 87 8.58 -15.98 -4.68
N GLU A 88 7.87 -15.79 -3.57
CA GLU A 88 6.51 -16.29 -3.39
C GLU A 88 5.55 -15.68 -4.42
N SER A 89 5.64 -14.38 -4.68
CA SER A 89 4.81 -13.72 -5.70
C SER A 89 5.07 -14.26 -7.11
N ASN A 90 6.33 -14.56 -7.46
CA ASN A 90 6.67 -15.12 -8.77
C ASN A 90 6.15 -16.56 -8.92
N THR A 91 6.23 -17.37 -7.86
CA THR A 91 5.67 -18.72 -7.85
C THR A 91 4.15 -18.69 -7.99
N ALA A 92 3.46 -17.81 -7.25
CA ALA A 92 2.02 -17.63 -7.35
C ALA A 92 1.58 -17.18 -8.76
N LEU A 93 2.35 -16.29 -9.39
CA LEU A 93 2.10 -15.88 -10.79
C LEU A 93 2.29 -17.04 -11.78
N LEU A 94 3.26 -17.92 -11.55
CA LEU A 94 3.45 -19.12 -12.38
C LEU A 94 2.27 -20.09 -12.24
N GLU A 95 1.80 -20.32 -11.01
CA GLU A 95 0.61 -21.14 -10.75
C GLU A 95 -0.65 -20.55 -11.41
N GLU A 96 -0.84 -19.23 -11.32
CA GLU A 96 -1.94 -18.54 -12.00
C GLU A 96 -1.82 -18.68 -13.53
N PHE A 97 -0.63 -18.52 -14.09
CA PHE A 97 -0.38 -18.69 -15.52
C PHE A 97 -0.63 -20.13 -16.00
N GLU A 98 -0.24 -21.14 -15.22
CA GLU A 98 -0.56 -22.54 -15.52
C GLU A 98 -2.07 -22.81 -15.47
N SER A 99 -2.77 -22.26 -14.46
CA SER A 99 -4.23 -22.39 -14.36
C SER A 99 -4.94 -21.76 -15.55
N PHE A 100 -4.48 -20.57 -15.97
CA PHE A 100 -4.97 -19.87 -17.15
C PHE A 100 -4.71 -20.68 -18.42
N LYS A 101 -3.48 -21.19 -18.60
CA LYS A 101 -3.13 -22.03 -19.74
C LYS A 101 -4.03 -23.27 -19.83
N ASN A 102 -4.24 -23.97 -18.72
CA ASN A 102 -5.09 -25.15 -18.66
C ASN A 102 -6.56 -24.81 -19.00
N GLU A 103 -7.09 -23.69 -18.49
CA GLU A 103 -8.43 -23.23 -18.82
C GLU A 103 -8.59 -22.96 -20.33
N TYR A 104 -7.59 -22.32 -20.95
CA TYR A 104 -7.61 -22.03 -22.38
C TYR A 104 -7.44 -23.28 -23.23
N GLU A 105 -6.56 -24.21 -22.84
CA GLU A 105 -6.45 -25.51 -23.51
C GLU A 105 -7.78 -26.27 -23.45
N ASP A 106 -8.47 -26.28 -22.32
CA ASP A 106 -9.78 -26.90 -22.18
C ASP A 106 -10.84 -26.21 -23.04
N LYS A 107 -10.88 -24.87 -23.08
CA LYS A 107 -11.78 -24.12 -23.96
C LYS A 107 -11.49 -24.42 -25.44
N LEU A 108 -10.22 -24.46 -25.84
CA LEU A 108 -9.81 -24.78 -27.20
C LEU A 108 -10.15 -26.22 -27.56
N LYS A 109 -10.01 -27.17 -26.63
CA LYS A 109 -10.35 -28.58 -26.82
C LYS A 109 -11.86 -28.79 -26.96
N ARG A 110 -12.67 -28.07 -26.16
CA ARG A 110 -14.13 -28.04 -26.33
C ARG A 110 -14.48 -27.46 -27.69
N LEU A 111 -13.86 -26.35 -28.07
CA LEU A 111 -14.10 -25.73 -29.37
C LEU A 111 -13.69 -26.64 -30.53
N SER A 112 -12.53 -27.30 -30.45
CA SER A 112 -12.07 -28.25 -31.48
C SER A 112 -12.97 -29.48 -31.59
N SER A 113 -13.56 -29.93 -30.48
CA SER A 113 -14.57 -31.00 -30.50
C SER A 113 -15.88 -30.61 -31.21
N HIS A 114 -16.10 -29.31 -31.44
CA HIS A 114 -17.19 -28.79 -32.27
C HIS A 114 -16.81 -28.65 -33.74
N PHE A 115 -15.64 -29.08 -34.21
CA PHE A 115 -15.29 -29.08 -35.64
C PHE A 115 -15.20 -30.51 -36.20
N ASP A 116 -15.72 -30.72 -37.41
CA ASP A 116 -15.58 -32.00 -38.13
C ASP A 116 -14.19 -32.14 -38.79
N GLY A 117 -13.92 -33.32 -39.36
CA GLY A 117 -12.66 -33.60 -40.07
C GLY A 117 -12.43 -32.79 -41.36
N GLN A 118 -13.38 -31.93 -41.75
CA GLN A 118 -13.28 -31.00 -42.88
C GLN A 118 -13.14 -29.53 -42.41
N GLY A 119 -13.17 -29.28 -41.10
CA GLY A 119 -13.04 -27.96 -40.50
C GLY A 119 -14.35 -27.18 -40.39
N ASN A 120 -15.50 -27.82 -40.59
CA ASN A 120 -16.81 -27.19 -40.40
C ASN A 120 -17.27 -27.32 -38.95
N LEU A 121 -17.91 -26.26 -38.44
CA LEU A 121 -18.47 -26.24 -37.09
C LEU A 121 -19.72 -27.15 -37.01
N VAL A 122 -19.64 -28.24 -36.24
CA VAL A 122 -20.72 -29.17 -35.92
C VAL A 122 -21.48 -28.65 -34.71
N ILE A 123 -22.58 -27.95 -34.97
CA ILE A 123 -23.57 -27.59 -33.95
C ILE A 123 -24.62 -28.69 -33.97
N ASP A 124 -24.64 -29.55 -32.95
CA ASP A 124 -25.75 -30.50 -32.78
C ASP A 124 -27.00 -29.66 -32.52
N GLY A 125 -27.95 -29.70 -33.46
CA GLY A 125 -29.16 -28.87 -33.50
C GLY A 125 -30.18 -29.29 -32.44
N GLY A 126 -29.73 -29.48 -31.20
CA GLY A 126 -30.58 -29.62 -30.03
C GLY A 126 -31.63 -28.52 -30.03
N LYS A 127 -32.81 -28.83 -29.45
CA LYS A 127 -33.94 -27.89 -29.38
C LYS A 127 -33.43 -26.50 -29.02
N PHE A 128 -33.52 -25.59 -29.99
CA PHE A 128 -33.30 -24.18 -29.78
C PHE A 128 -34.43 -23.71 -28.85
N GLU A 129 -34.21 -23.82 -27.55
CA GLU A 129 -34.81 -22.85 -26.63
C GLU A 129 -34.30 -21.50 -27.14
N GLU A 130 -35.22 -20.63 -27.56
CA GLU A 130 -34.89 -19.22 -27.67
C GLU A 130 -34.27 -18.84 -26.34
N HIS A 131 -32.94 -18.68 -26.30
CA HIS A 131 -32.31 -17.93 -25.24
C HIS A 131 -32.86 -16.51 -25.39
N LYS A 132 -34.03 -16.26 -24.77
CA LYS A 132 -34.40 -14.94 -24.30
C LYS A 132 -33.14 -14.39 -23.69
N LYS A 133 -32.57 -13.33 -24.28
CA LYS A 133 -31.46 -12.56 -23.71
C LYS A 133 -31.64 -12.58 -22.20
N GLU A 134 -30.84 -13.39 -21.51
CA GLU A 134 -31.01 -13.57 -20.09
C GLU A 134 -30.81 -12.17 -19.52
N LYS A 135 -31.85 -11.62 -18.89
CA LYS A 135 -31.77 -10.28 -18.30
C LYS A 135 -30.64 -10.38 -17.27
N ARG A 136 -29.44 -9.89 -17.63
CA ARG A 136 -28.33 -9.74 -16.69
C ARG A 136 -28.90 -9.07 -15.45
N SER A 137 -28.68 -9.70 -14.31
CA SER A 137 -29.19 -9.16 -13.07
C SER A 137 -28.51 -7.82 -12.80
N ILE A 138 -29.24 -6.89 -12.16
CA ILE A 138 -28.68 -5.58 -11.78
C ILE A 138 -27.42 -5.77 -10.93
N GLU A 139 -27.38 -6.82 -10.12
CA GLU A 139 -26.25 -7.14 -9.24
C GLU A 139 -24.99 -7.55 -10.01
N GLU A 140 -25.13 -8.29 -11.11
CA GLU A 140 -24.00 -8.63 -11.98
C GLU A 140 -23.43 -7.37 -12.65
N LEU A 141 -24.29 -6.50 -13.16
CA LEU A 141 -23.88 -5.23 -13.77
C LEU A 141 -23.18 -4.32 -12.75
N LYS A 142 -23.69 -4.25 -11.51
CA LYS A 142 -23.05 -3.51 -10.41
C LYS A 142 -21.65 -4.06 -10.09
N ASN A 143 -21.53 -5.38 -9.97
CA ASN A 143 -20.24 -6.02 -9.67
C ASN A 143 -19.22 -5.82 -10.78
N GLU A 144 -19.64 -5.92 -12.04
CA GLU A 144 -18.79 -5.68 -13.22
C GLU A 144 -18.36 -4.21 -13.30
N ALA A 145 -19.30 -3.27 -13.11
CA ALA A 145 -19.02 -1.84 -13.06
C ALA A 145 -18.00 -1.50 -11.95
N HIS A 146 -18.19 -2.03 -10.74
CA HIS A 146 -17.28 -1.81 -9.61
C HIS A 146 -15.87 -2.34 -9.90
N LYS A 147 -15.75 -3.56 -10.44
CA LYS A 147 -14.45 -4.12 -10.85
C LYS A 147 -13.76 -3.25 -11.89
N PHE A 148 -14.51 -2.81 -12.90
CA PHE A 148 -13.98 -1.97 -13.97
C PHE A 148 -13.48 -0.62 -13.46
N VAL A 149 -14.24 0.08 -12.60
CA VAL A 149 -13.81 1.34 -11.97
C VAL A 149 -12.51 1.13 -11.19
N ASN A 150 -12.41 0.05 -10.40
CA ASN A 150 -11.22 -0.22 -9.59
C ASN A 150 -9.94 -0.47 -10.40
N ILE A 151 -10.05 -1.11 -11.56
CA ILE A 151 -8.90 -1.38 -12.44
C ILE A 151 -8.52 -0.13 -13.25
N SER A 152 -9.51 0.67 -13.63
CA SER A 152 -9.31 1.83 -14.50
C SER A 152 -8.63 3.04 -13.83
N MET A 153 -8.46 3.04 -12.50
CA MET A 153 -8.04 4.16 -11.64
C MET A 153 -8.97 5.39 -11.69
N VAL A 154 -9.23 5.94 -12.89
CA VAL A 154 -10.15 7.04 -13.18
C VAL A 154 -10.89 6.73 -14.49
N THR A 155 -12.21 6.76 -14.48
CA THR A 155 -13.04 6.50 -15.67
C THR A 155 -14.22 7.43 -15.80
N LYS A 156 -14.81 7.50 -17.00
CA LYS A 156 -16.02 8.27 -17.30
C LYS A 156 -17.21 7.34 -17.48
N THR A 157 -18.42 7.86 -17.23
CA THR A 157 -19.70 7.14 -17.42
C THR A 157 -19.77 6.43 -18.77
N LYS A 158 -19.40 7.11 -19.86
CA LYS A 158 -19.38 6.55 -21.21
C LYS A 158 -18.51 5.30 -21.34
N ARG A 159 -17.30 5.28 -20.78
CA ARG A 159 -16.41 4.11 -20.83
C ARG A 159 -16.98 2.92 -20.05
N VAL A 160 -17.68 3.19 -18.95
CA VAL A 160 -18.37 2.15 -18.17
C VAL A 160 -19.56 1.59 -18.95
N ALA A 161 -20.33 2.45 -19.62
CA ALA A 161 -21.43 2.06 -20.49
C ALA A 161 -20.96 1.19 -21.66
N ASP A 162 -19.89 1.60 -22.33
CA ASP A 162 -19.26 0.85 -23.43
C ASP A 162 -18.77 -0.53 -22.96
N HIS A 163 -18.20 -0.61 -21.75
CA HIS A 163 -17.74 -1.88 -21.18
C HIS A 163 -18.88 -2.83 -20.83
N LEU A 164 -19.95 -2.30 -20.23
CA LEU A 164 -21.12 -3.08 -19.82
C LEU A 164 -22.07 -3.39 -20.97
N GLY A 165 -21.94 -2.70 -22.12
CA GLY A 165 -22.86 -2.82 -23.25
C GLY A 165 -24.27 -2.32 -22.93
N ILE A 166 -24.36 -1.25 -22.13
CA ILE A 166 -25.61 -0.59 -21.71
C ILE A 166 -25.59 0.89 -22.11
N THR A 167 -26.71 1.59 -21.91
CA THR A 167 -26.77 3.04 -22.20
C THR A 167 -25.97 3.86 -21.17
N PRO A 168 -25.42 5.03 -21.54
CA PRO A 168 -24.78 5.94 -20.59
C PRO A 168 -25.66 6.31 -19.39
N GLU A 169 -26.97 6.43 -19.61
CA GLU A 169 -27.95 6.75 -18.59
C GLU A 169 -28.11 5.61 -17.58
N GLU A 170 -28.19 4.36 -18.05
CA GLU A 170 -28.25 3.18 -17.17
C GLU A 170 -26.93 2.98 -16.42
N ALA A 171 -25.80 3.19 -17.09
CA ALA A 171 -24.48 3.15 -16.45
C ALA A 171 -24.35 4.23 -15.37
N PHE A 172 -24.87 5.43 -15.61
CA PHE A 172 -24.92 6.49 -14.60
C PHE A 172 -25.72 6.06 -13.37
N ASP A 173 -26.90 5.47 -13.55
CA ASP A 173 -27.76 5.05 -12.44
C ASP A 173 -27.07 3.98 -11.59
N ILE A 174 -26.40 3.00 -12.23
CA ILE A 174 -25.60 1.98 -11.55
C ILE A 174 -24.42 2.59 -10.76
N LEU A 175 -23.70 3.54 -11.36
CA LEU A 175 -22.55 4.20 -10.73
C LEU A 175 -22.99 5.12 -9.58
N GLU A 176 -24.12 5.81 -9.73
CA GLU A 176 -24.72 6.60 -8.65
C GLU A 176 -25.14 5.70 -7.48
N GLU A 177 -25.71 4.53 -7.75
CA GLU A 177 -26.05 3.54 -6.73
C GLU A 177 -24.79 3.03 -6.00
N LEU A 178 -23.75 2.64 -6.75
CA LEU A 178 -22.46 2.22 -6.19
C LEU A 178 -21.79 3.30 -5.33
N LEU A 179 -22.00 4.58 -5.66
CA LEU A 179 -21.49 5.72 -4.90
C LEU A 179 -22.32 6.01 -3.65
N ARG A 180 -23.63 6.18 -3.80
CA ARG A 180 -24.52 6.72 -2.75
C ARG A 180 -25.09 5.66 -1.83
N HIS A 181 -25.44 4.50 -2.38
CA HIS A 181 -26.07 3.42 -1.63
C HIS A 181 -25.02 2.44 -1.11
N ASP A 182 -24.14 1.94 -1.98
CA ASP A 182 -23.15 0.92 -1.58
C ASP A 182 -21.86 1.54 -1.03
N GLY A 183 -21.54 2.78 -1.44
CA GLY A 183 -20.33 3.48 -1.04
C GLY A 183 -19.07 2.70 -1.41
N LEU A 184 -19.01 2.11 -2.61
CA LEU A 184 -17.89 1.29 -3.09
C LEU A 184 -16.93 2.08 -4.00
N ILE A 185 -17.40 3.18 -4.57
CA ILE A 185 -16.62 4.05 -5.46
C ILE A 185 -16.68 5.51 -4.98
N SER A 186 -15.84 6.36 -5.57
CA SER A 186 -15.84 7.81 -5.38
C SER A 186 -16.09 8.52 -6.72
N ALA A 187 -16.53 9.77 -6.66
CA ALA A 187 -16.74 10.60 -7.85
C ALA A 187 -16.06 11.96 -7.73
N GLY A 188 -15.50 12.45 -8.83
CA GLY A 188 -15.01 13.81 -9.01
C GLY A 188 -16.03 14.64 -9.78
N GLY A 189 -16.49 15.74 -9.18
CA GLY A 189 -17.50 16.63 -9.73
C GLY A 189 -18.87 16.50 -9.06
N ILE A 190 -19.84 17.30 -9.52
CA ILE A 190 -21.21 17.29 -9.00
C ILE A 190 -21.98 16.16 -9.70
N VAL A 191 -22.30 15.10 -8.95
CA VAL A 191 -23.00 13.91 -9.45
C VAL A 191 -24.47 14.23 -9.73
N ARG A 192 -24.76 14.54 -11.00
CA ARG A 192 -26.09 14.77 -11.55
C ARG A 192 -26.15 14.29 -13.00
N LYS A 193 -27.33 13.82 -13.40
CA LYS A 193 -27.58 13.20 -14.70
C LYS A 193 -27.41 14.19 -15.87
N ASP A 194 -27.68 15.47 -15.65
CA ASP A 194 -27.50 16.57 -16.62
C ASP A 194 -26.02 16.89 -16.93
N ASN A 195 -25.09 16.36 -16.15
CA ASN A 195 -23.66 16.65 -16.26
C ASN A 195 -22.80 15.37 -16.34
N MET A 196 -23.39 14.26 -16.80
CA MET A 196 -22.74 12.93 -16.75
C MET A 196 -21.44 12.80 -17.57
N ASP A 197 -21.24 13.67 -18.56
CA ASP A 197 -20.07 13.64 -19.46
C ASP A 197 -18.79 14.25 -18.84
N THR A 198 -18.96 15.10 -17.84
CA THR A 198 -17.84 15.74 -17.13
C THR A 198 -17.46 15.01 -15.86
N LEU A 199 -18.32 14.09 -15.40
CA LEU A 199 -18.07 13.27 -14.22
C LEU A 199 -16.95 12.26 -14.44
N VAL A 200 -16.16 12.10 -13.38
CA VAL A 200 -15.14 11.06 -13.28
C VAL A 200 -15.41 10.19 -12.08
N TRP A 201 -15.27 8.89 -12.26
CA TRP A 201 -15.48 7.86 -11.26
C TRP A 201 -14.13 7.23 -10.92
N THR A 202 -13.87 7.07 -9.64
CA THR A 202 -12.60 6.54 -9.13
C THR A 202 -12.86 5.45 -8.11
N LYS A 203 -11.85 4.62 -7.87
CA LYS A 203 -11.82 3.75 -6.70
C LYS A 203 -12.06 4.57 -5.42
N LYS A 204 -12.75 3.99 -4.45
CA LYS A 204 -12.90 4.58 -3.13
C LYS A 204 -11.56 4.73 -2.44
N SER A 205 -11.28 5.94 -1.95
CA SER A 205 -10.10 6.27 -1.13
C SER A 205 -10.25 5.72 0.28
#